data_AF-A0A2E7CMK9-F1
#
_entry.id   AF-A0A2E7CMK9-F1
#
_cell.length_a   1.000
_cell.length_b   1.000
_cell.length_c   1.000
_cell.angle_alpha   90.00
_cell.angle_beta   90.00
_cell.angle_gamma   90.00
#
_symmetry.space_group_name_H-M   'P 1'
#
loop_
_entity.id
_entity.type
_entity.pdbx_description
1 polymer ?
#
loop_
_entity_poly.entity_id
_entity_poly.type
_entity_poly.pdbx_seq_one_letter_code
_entity_poly.pdbx_strand_id
1 'polypeptide(L)'
;MRYLSFLSLFSCIDFDTEDDCANYVSYMCECHAEDPEFECSELQNLYENPDAEQQSECALALDEQIYSDSGAELTCDPSDTSASGL
;
A
#
# COMPACT_ATOMS: atom_id res chain seq x y z
N MET A 1 12.70 46.78 -21.48
CA MET A 1 12.06 46.99 -20.17
C MET A 1 10.96 45.94 -19.98
N ARG A 2 11.13 45.06 -18.98
CA ARG A 2 10.12 44.38 -18.11
C ARG A 2 9.06 43.50 -18.83
N TYR A 3 8.77 42.25 -18.47
CA TYR A 3 8.71 41.59 -17.15
C TYR A 3 8.93 40.06 -17.25
N LEU A 4 9.45 39.50 -16.15
CA LEU A 4 9.45 38.08 -15.78
C LEU A 4 8.04 37.59 -15.41
N SER A 5 7.63 36.42 -15.88
CA SER A 5 6.61 35.55 -15.27
C SER A 5 7.04 34.09 -15.46
N PHE A 6 7.80 33.57 -14.50
CA PHE A 6 7.32 32.65 -13.45
C PHE A 6 7.18 31.21 -13.96
N LEU A 7 8.27 30.46 -13.79
CA LEU A 7 8.29 29.09 -13.27
C LEU A 7 6.91 28.44 -13.09
N SER A 8 6.56 27.52 -14.00
CA SER A 8 5.72 26.38 -13.65
C SER A 8 6.53 25.11 -13.94
N LEU A 9 7.58 24.93 -13.13
CA LEU A 9 8.14 23.63 -12.79
C LEU A 9 7.03 22.77 -12.16
N PHE A 10 7.20 21.45 -12.20
CA PHE A 10 6.25 20.41 -11.79
C PHE A 10 5.17 20.07 -12.83
N SER A 11 5.60 19.52 -13.96
CA SER A 11 4.78 18.53 -14.64
C SER A 11 5.36 17.15 -14.34
N CYS A 12 4.56 16.39 -13.59
CA CYS A 12 4.54 14.95 -13.50
C CYS A 12 5.83 14.30 -12.98
N ILE A 13 6.01 14.34 -11.65
CA ILE A 13 6.59 13.17 -11.00
C ILE A 13 5.51 12.09 -11.12
N ASP A 14 5.54 11.32 -12.20
CA ASP A 14 5.01 9.96 -12.20
C ASP A 14 5.89 9.22 -11.18
N PHE A 15 5.47 9.26 -9.91
CA PHE A 15 6.05 8.47 -8.83
C PHE A 15 5.47 7.06 -9.02
N ASP A 16 5.92 6.37 -10.07
CA ASP A 16 5.80 4.91 -10.22
C ASP A 16 6.92 4.27 -9.38
N THR A 17 6.92 4.64 -8.10
CA THR A 17 7.76 4.04 -7.07
C THR A 17 6.77 3.19 -6.32
N GLU A 18 6.99 1.87 -6.37
CA GLU A 18 6.26 0.90 -5.57
C GLU A 18 6.13 1.47 -4.15
N ASP A 19 4.90 1.83 -3.77
CA ASP A 19 4.61 2.36 -2.45
C ASP A 19 4.40 1.14 -1.56
N ASP A 20 5.50 0.69 -0.96
CA ASP A 20 5.55 -0.50 -0.12
C ASP A 20 4.53 -0.43 1.02
N CYS A 21 4.32 0.76 1.58
CA CYS A 21 3.27 0.98 2.57
C CYS A 21 1.87 0.89 1.99
N ALA A 22 1.61 1.45 0.81
CA ALA A 22 0.32 1.26 0.15
C ALA A 22 0.04 -0.22 -0.14
N ASN A 23 1.05 -0.98 -0.59
CA ASN A 23 0.95 -2.42 -0.82
C ASN A 23 0.68 -3.19 0.49
N TYR A 24 1.41 -2.86 1.56
CA TYR A 24 1.20 -3.43 2.88
C TYR A 24 -0.21 -3.16 3.41
N VAL A 25 -0.66 -1.90 3.36
CA VAL A 25 -2.00 -1.49 3.79
C VAL A 25 -3.07 -2.22 2.98
N SER A 26 -2.92 -2.29 1.65
CA SER A 26 -3.87 -3.00 0.77
C SER A 26 -3.98 -4.46 1.19
N TYR A 27 -2.84 -5.14 1.36
CA TYR A 27 -2.81 -6.54 1.76
C TYR A 27 -3.52 -6.77 3.11
N MET A 28 -3.17 -5.99 4.14
CA MET A 28 -3.77 -6.12 5.46
C MET A 28 -5.27 -5.82 5.45
N CYS A 29 -5.69 -4.76 4.75
CA CYS A 29 -7.11 -4.40 4.65
C CYS A 29 -7.93 -5.44 3.89
N GLU A 30 -7.39 -6.04 2.83
CA GLU A 30 -8.06 -7.10 2.08
C GLU A 30 -8.12 -8.40 2.90
N CYS A 31 -7.02 -8.76 3.57
CA CYS A 31 -6.97 -9.90 4.49
C CYS A 31 -8.04 -9.85 5.58
N HIS A 32 -8.23 -8.66 6.14
CA HIS A 32 -9.09 -8.46 7.29
C HIS A 32 -10.42 -7.79 6.92
N ALA A 33 -10.83 -7.85 5.64
CA ALA A 33 -12.07 -7.22 5.18
C ALA A 33 -13.33 -7.75 5.89
N GLU A 34 -13.29 -9.01 6.34
CA GLU A 34 -14.39 -9.65 7.09
C GLU A 34 -14.23 -9.52 8.62
N ASP A 35 -13.13 -8.94 9.10
CA ASP A 35 -12.86 -8.72 10.52
C ASP A 35 -13.35 -7.34 10.95
N PRO A 36 -14.49 -7.24 11.66
CA PRO A 36 -15.04 -5.96 12.09
C PRO A 36 -14.23 -5.29 13.22
N GLU A 37 -13.27 -5.99 13.82
CA GLU A 37 -12.36 -5.42 14.82
C GLU A 37 -11.07 -4.86 14.18
N PHE A 38 -10.85 -5.10 12.87
CA PHE A 38 -9.71 -4.57 12.14
C PHE A 38 -10.02 -3.19 11.53
N GLU A 39 -9.38 -2.16 12.07
CA GLU A 39 -9.58 -0.76 11.66
C GLU A 39 -8.69 -0.38 10.46
N CYS A 40 -9.04 -0.88 9.26
CA CYS A 40 -8.31 -0.56 8.03
C CYS A 40 -8.12 0.96 7.81
N SER A 41 -9.12 1.78 8.17
CA SER A 41 -9.00 3.24 8.04
C SER A 41 -7.92 3.85 8.92
N GLU A 42 -7.64 3.28 10.10
CA GLU A 42 -6.53 3.76 10.94
C GLU A 42 -5.19 3.45 10.29
N LEU A 43 -5.05 2.25 9.71
CA LEU A 43 -3.84 1.84 9.00
C LEU A 43 -3.58 2.70 7.76
N GLN A 44 -4.62 2.98 6.97
CA GLN A 44 -4.55 3.88 5.82
C GLN A 44 -4.11 5.30 6.22
N ASN A 45 -4.64 5.84 7.33
CA ASN A 45 -4.25 7.15 7.82
C ASN A 45 -2.80 7.18 8.35
N LEU A 46 -2.36 6.09 8.98
CA LEU A 46 -0.99 5.96 9.50
C LEU A 46 0.06 6.05 8.39
N TYR A 47 -0.25 5.48 7.23
CA TYR A 47 0.64 5.41 6.08
C TYR A 47 0.16 6.26 4.89
N GLU A 48 -0.57 7.36 5.14
CA GLU A 48 -1.01 8.29 4.08
C GLU A 48 0.18 9.00 3.41
N ASN A 49 1.23 9.28 4.17
CA ASN A 49 2.43 9.98 3.71
C ASN A 49 3.69 9.42 4.40
N PRO A 50 4.06 8.15 4.12
CA PRO A 50 5.18 7.50 4.78
C PRO A 50 6.51 8.13 4.34
N ASP A 51 7.44 8.24 5.28
CA ASP A 51 8.83 8.59 4.96
C ASP A 51 9.61 7.37 4.42
N ALA A 52 10.87 7.57 4.04
CA ALA A 52 11.67 6.53 3.42
C ALA A 52 12.02 5.36 4.38
N GLU A 53 12.10 5.62 5.68
CA GLU A 53 12.30 4.58 6.69
C GLU A 53 11.03 3.75 6.80
N GLN A 54 9.88 4.41 6.89
CA GLN A 54 8.56 3.76 6.91
C GLN A 54 8.30 2.92 5.65
N GLN A 55 8.65 3.42 4.46
CA GLN A 55 8.55 2.63 3.22
C GLN A 55 9.36 1.32 3.30
N SER A 56 10.60 1.39 3.79
CA SER A 56 11.45 0.21 3.97
C SER A 56 10.87 -0.76 5.02
N GLU A 57 10.29 -0.23 6.10
CA GLU A 57 9.63 -1.04 7.13
C GLU A 57 8.40 -1.76 6.59
N CYS A 58 7.56 -1.07 5.81
CA CYS A 58 6.38 -1.66 5.17
C CYS A 58 6.74 -2.79 4.20
N ALA A 59 7.82 -2.64 3.43
CA ALA A 59 8.29 -3.68 2.52
C ALA A 59 8.66 -4.96 3.27
N LEU A 60 9.41 -4.81 4.38
CA LEU A 60 9.81 -5.94 5.23
C LEU A 60 8.60 -6.56 5.93
N ALA A 61 7.71 -5.74 6.48
CA ALA A 61 6.50 -6.20 7.16
C ALA A 61 5.58 -6.98 6.21
N LEU A 62 5.42 -6.53 4.96
CA LEU A 62 4.65 -7.23 3.95
C LEU A 62 5.25 -8.59 3.59
N ASP A 63 6.57 -8.66 3.36
CA ASP A 63 7.25 -9.93 3.07
C ASP A 63 7.12 -10.93 4.24
N GLU A 64 7.33 -10.46 5.47
CA GLU A 64 7.15 -11.27 6.68
C GLU A 64 5.71 -11.76 6.85
N GLN A 65 4.73 -10.90 6.57
CA GLN A 65 3.31 -11.24 6.65
C GLN A 65 2.94 -12.31 5.60
N ILE A 66 3.29 -12.09 4.33
CA ILE A 66 3.04 -13.06 3.25
C ILE A 66 3.72 -14.40 3.55
N TYR A 67 4.96 -14.38 4.05
CA TYR A 67 5.67 -15.60 4.43
C TYR A 67 4.97 -16.34 5.59
N SER A 68 4.55 -15.62 6.62
CA SER A 68 3.80 -16.18 7.75
C SER A 68 2.49 -16.83 7.29
N ASP A 69 1.72 -16.10 6.48
CA ASP A 69 0.39 -16.51 6.03
C ASP A 69 0.49 -17.71 5.09
N SER A 70 1.43 -17.69 4.13
CA SER A 70 1.69 -18.84 3.26
C SER A 70 2.15 -20.09 4.03
N GLY A 71 2.91 -19.93 5.12
CA GLY A 71 3.30 -21.02 6.02
C GLY A 71 2.15 -21.58 6.85
N ALA A 72 1.10 -20.79 7.07
CA ALA A 72 -0.13 -21.19 7.74
C ALA A 72 -1.23 -21.69 6.77
N GLU A 73 -0.94 -21.79 5.47
CA GLU A 73 -1.92 -22.05 4.40
C GLU A 73 -3.05 -20.99 4.35
N LEU A 74 -2.79 -19.80 4.89
CA LEU A 74 -3.63 -18.63 4.78
C LEU A 74 -3.09 -17.84 3.58
N THR A 75 -3.74 -17.92 2.42
CA THR A 75 -3.45 -16.97 1.35
C THR A 75 -4.53 -15.92 1.37
N CYS A 76 -4.21 -14.74 1.90
CA CYS A 76 -4.96 -13.55 1.48
C CYS A 76 -4.60 -13.35 0.02
N ASP A 77 -5.46 -13.82 -0.85
CA ASP A 77 -5.29 -13.70 -2.27
C ASP A 77 -5.92 -12.36 -2.69
N PRO A 78 -5.12 -11.32 -3.01
CA PRO A 78 -5.64 -10.04 -3.49
C PRO A 78 -6.34 -10.15 -4.87
N SER A 79 -6.38 -11.34 -5.46
CA SER A 79 -6.96 -11.69 -6.77
C SER A 79 -8.12 -12.72 -6.72
N ASP A 80 -8.44 -13.33 -5.58
CA ASP A 80 -9.48 -14.39 -5.48
C ASP A 80 -10.92 -13.86 -5.48
N THR A 81 -11.12 -12.57 -5.71
CA THR A 81 -12.44 -12.06 -6.11
C THR A 81 -12.82 -12.51 -7.54
N SER A 82 -11.98 -13.27 -8.25
CA SER A 82 -12.25 -13.70 -9.64
C SER A 82 -11.93 -15.16 -9.98
N ALA A 83 -12.27 -16.16 -9.15
CA ALA A 83 -12.20 -17.56 -9.60
C ALA A 83 -13.28 -18.52 -9.07
N SER A 84 -14.34 -18.04 -8.40
CA SER A 84 -15.56 -18.84 -8.19
C SER A 84 -16.51 -18.67 -9.37
N GLY A 85 -16.13 -19.20 -10.52
CA GLY A 85 -16.89 -19.04 -11.76
C GLY A 85 -16.58 -20.12 -12.78
N LEU A 86 -16.66 -21.40 -12.39
CA LEU A 86 -16.87 -22.54 -13.29
C LEU A 86 -17.61 -23.67 -12.57
#